data_AF-A0A059X4P0-F1
#
_entry.id   AF-A0A059X4P0-F1
#
_cell.length_a   1.000
_cell.length_b   1.000
_cell.length_c   1.000
_cell.angle_alpha   90.00
_cell.angle_beta   90.00
_cell.angle_gamma   90.00
#
_symmetry.space_group_name_H-M   'P 1'
#
loop_
_entity.id
_entity.type
_entity.pdbx_description
1 polymer ?
#
loop_
_entity_poly.entity_id
_entity_poly.type
_entity_poly.pdbx_seq_one_letter_code
_entity_poly.pdbx_strand_id
1 'polypeptide(L)'
;MSQMLKSSGAMGVATLTSRVLGMVREMFYSHFMGDTAVASAFKLAFQIPNLFRRLLGEGALTVAFIPIFKLKEKTAGEAEMWRAANAVISGLIIVSAIIIGLVMLGITIALSVHRFDPNTQLMLRLLRLMFPYMLMVCLAAIFMGMLNARGRFFVPALGAAVLNVVLISSVIFLTPFWGETLDTQIFALAVGVLMAGTAQALFQLPNLRREGKGFVTAGFRPGKTKPFAKSFAR
;
A
#
# COMPACT_ATOMS: atom_id res chain seq x y z
N MET A 1 -1.18 -7.86 32.95
CA MET A 1 -2.46 -7.19 32.61
C MET A 1 -2.26 -5.74 32.11
N SER A 2 -1.47 -4.91 32.79
CA SER A 2 -1.28 -3.48 32.48
C SER A 2 -0.64 -3.16 31.11
N GLN A 3 0.32 -3.99 30.64
CA GLN A 3 0.92 -3.81 29.30
C GLN A 3 -0.05 -4.17 28.16
N MET A 4 -0.86 -5.21 28.31
CA MET A 4 -1.88 -5.56 27.29
C MET A 4 -3.01 -4.52 27.26
N LEU A 5 -3.46 -4.03 28.42
CA LEU A 5 -4.44 -2.95 28.49
C LEU A 5 -3.90 -1.62 27.93
N LYS A 6 -2.63 -1.26 28.21
CA LYS A 6 -1.98 -0.09 27.59
C LYS A 6 -1.82 -0.24 26.08
N SER A 7 -1.39 -1.40 25.60
CA SER A 7 -1.23 -1.67 24.16
C SER A 7 -2.57 -1.69 23.43
N SER A 8 -3.61 -2.27 24.03
CA SER A 8 -4.98 -2.26 23.49
C SER A 8 -5.59 -0.86 23.46
N GLY A 9 -5.38 -0.06 24.52
CA GLY A 9 -5.79 1.34 24.54
C GLY A 9 -5.08 2.18 23.47
N ALA A 10 -3.75 2.03 23.34
CA ALA A 10 -2.97 2.75 22.33
C ALA A 10 -3.37 2.38 20.90
N MET A 11 -3.68 1.10 20.62
CA MET A 11 -4.23 0.66 19.33
C MET A 11 -5.61 1.27 19.05
N GLY A 12 -6.49 1.30 20.05
CA GLY A 12 -7.81 1.89 19.95
C GLY A 12 -7.73 3.38 19.59
N VAL A 13 -6.89 4.13 20.31
CA VAL A 13 -6.63 5.54 20.02
C VAL A 13 -6.07 5.73 18.62
N ALA A 14 -5.03 4.99 18.22
CA ALA A 14 -4.44 5.12 16.89
C ALA A 14 -5.43 4.80 15.76
N THR A 15 -6.32 3.82 15.97
CA THR A 15 -7.38 3.48 15.02
C THR A 15 -8.43 4.59 14.93
N LEU A 16 -8.88 5.11 16.07
CA LEU A 16 -9.83 6.22 16.12
C LEU A 16 -9.26 7.47 15.46
N THR A 17 -8.00 7.83 15.77
CA THR A 17 -7.30 8.94 15.13
C THR A 17 -7.24 8.76 13.61
N SER A 18 -6.94 7.56 13.13
CA SER A 18 -6.91 7.28 11.68
C SER A 18 -8.28 7.40 11.03
N ARG A 19 -9.36 7.00 11.73
CA ARG A 19 -10.74 7.16 11.26
C ARG A 19 -11.15 8.63 11.22
N VAL A 20 -10.85 9.39 12.26
CA VAL A 20 -11.12 10.84 12.31
C VAL A 20 -10.36 11.55 11.19
N LEU A 21 -9.07 11.26 11.00
CA LEU A 21 -8.30 11.82 9.88
C LEU A 21 -8.88 11.42 8.51
N GLY A 22 -9.37 10.18 8.39
CA GLY A 22 -10.06 9.74 7.17
C GLY A 22 -11.34 10.54 6.91
N MET A 23 -12.14 10.83 7.94
CA MET A 23 -13.32 11.68 7.84
C MET A 23 -12.95 13.12 7.48
N VAL A 24 -11.92 13.68 8.11
CA VAL A 24 -11.41 15.03 7.80
C VAL A 24 -10.97 15.09 6.34
N ARG A 25 -10.22 14.10 5.84
CA ARG A 25 -9.84 14.02 4.42
C ARG A 25 -11.06 14.03 3.50
N GLU A 26 -12.10 13.26 3.81
CA GLU A 26 -13.35 13.27 3.02
C GLU A 26 -14.03 14.65 3.04
N MET A 27 -14.02 15.35 4.16
CA MET A 27 -14.53 16.74 4.25
C MET A 27 -13.72 17.69 3.38
N PHE A 28 -12.39 17.61 3.40
CA PHE A 28 -11.52 18.38 2.50
C PHE A 28 -11.79 18.07 1.04
N TYR A 29 -11.95 16.80 0.67
CA TYR A 29 -12.23 16.40 -0.71
C TYR A 29 -13.61 16.89 -1.16
N SER A 30 -14.62 16.79 -0.30
CA SER A 30 -15.97 17.27 -0.58
C SER A 30 -16.01 18.79 -0.71
N HIS A 31 -15.25 19.52 0.11
CA HIS A 31 -15.17 20.98 0.02
C HIS A 31 -14.40 21.42 -1.24
N PHE A 32 -13.31 20.73 -1.56
CA PHE A 32 -12.45 21.04 -2.69
C PHE A 32 -13.09 20.72 -4.05
N MET A 33 -13.66 19.52 -4.22
CA MET A 33 -14.22 19.08 -5.50
C MET A 33 -15.72 19.29 -5.64
N GLY A 34 -16.45 19.41 -4.53
CA GLY A 34 -17.92 19.42 -4.52
C GLY A 34 -18.54 18.14 -5.10
N ASP A 35 -19.78 18.27 -5.55
CA ASP A 35 -20.47 17.26 -6.34
C ASP A 35 -20.34 17.58 -7.83
N THR A 36 -19.16 17.30 -8.39
CA THR A 36 -18.82 17.61 -9.78
C THR A 36 -18.49 16.35 -10.58
N ALA A 37 -18.53 16.47 -11.91
CA ALA A 37 -18.08 15.41 -12.80
C ALA A 37 -16.60 15.04 -12.56
N VAL A 38 -15.77 16.03 -12.22
CA VAL A 38 -14.36 15.86 -11.83
C VAL A 38 -14.24 15.03 -10.56
N ALA A 39 -15.05 15.33 -9.54
CA ALA A 39 -15.08 14.56 -8.30
C ALA A 39 -15.42 13.09 -8.55
N SER A 40 -16.42 12.84 -9.40
CA SER A 40 -16.84 11.50 -9.78
C SER A 40 -15.74 10.75 -10.53
N ALA A 41 -15.11 11.39 -11.51
CA ALA A 41 -14.00 10.82 -12.28
C ALA A 41 -12.81 10.45 -11.38
N PHE A 42 -12.44 11.32 -10.44
CA PHE A 42 -11.36 11.05 -9.49
C PHE A 42 -11.70 9.90 -8.53
N LYS A 43 -12.90 9.90 -7.94
CA LYS A 43 -13.34 8.84 -7.01
C LYS A 43 -13.32 7.47 -7.68
N LEU A 44 -13.84 7.38 -8.91
CA LEU A 44 -13.82 6.15 -9.71
C LEU A 44 -12.38 5.71 -10.05
N ALA A 45 -11.54 6.65 -10.50
CA ALA A 45 -10.14 6.37 -10.80
C ALA A 45 -9.36 5.87 -9.58
N PHE A 46 -9.56 6.49 -8.40
CA PHE A 46 -8.90 6.11 -7.16
C PHE A 46 -9.40 4.78 -6.59
N GLN A 47 -10.66 4.44 -6.84
CA GLN A 47 -11.26 3.22 -6.32
C GLN A 47 -10.52 1.97 -6.81
N ILE A 48 -10.10 1.93 -8.08
CA ILE A 48 -9.48 0.75 -8.69
C ILE A 48 -8.18 0.35 -7.94
N PRO A 49 -7.15 1.21 -7.80
CA PRO A 49 -5.97 0.88 -6.99
C PRO A 49 -6.31 0.56 -5.52
N ASN A 50 -7.32 1.22 -4.97
CA ASN A 50 -7.74 1.02 -3.58
C ASN A 50 -8.44 -0.34 -3.36
N LEU A 51 -9.05 -0.93 -4.40
CA LEU A 51 -9.56 -2.31 -4.34
C LEU A 51 -8.41 -3.30 -4.13
N PHE A 52 -7.29 -3.15 -4.83
CA PHE A 52 -6.11 -3.99 -4.62
C PHE A 52 -5.56 -3.88 -3.20
N ARG A 53 -5.54 -2.67 -2.62
CA ARG A 53 -5.21 -2.49 -1.18
C ARG A 53 -6.10 -3.35 -0.30
N ARG A 54 -7.41 -3.34 -0.52
CA ARG A 54 -8.37 -4.12 0.27
C ARG A 54 -8.16 -5.62 0.06
N LEU A 55 -8.00 -6.07 -1.19
CA LEU A 55 -7.81 -7.48 -1.53
C LEU A 55 -6.52 -8.08 -0.95
N LEU A 56 -5.41 -7.33 -0.99
CA LEU A 56 -4.10 -7.84 -0.57
C LEU A 56 -3.77 -7.50 0.89
N GLY A 57 -4.15 -6.32 1.37
CA GLY A 57 -3.86 -5.88 2.74
C GLY A 57 -4.85 -6.34 3.79
N GLU A 58 -6.14 -6.26 3.49
CA GLU A 58 -7.19 -6.70 4.42
C GLU A 58 -7.68 -8.12 4.08
N GLY A 59 -7.46 -8.57 2.84
CA GLY A 59 -7.98 -9.81 2.30
C GLY A 59 -6.99 -10.98 2.25
N ALA A 60 -7.07 -11.74 1.15
CA ALA A 60 -6.53 -13.09 1.03
C ALA A 60 -5.02 -13.19 1.27
N LEU A 61 -4.23 -12.22 0.77
CA LEU A 61 -2.78 -12.28 0.90
C LEU A 61 -2.36 -12.21 2.38
N THR A 62 -2.94 -11.30 3.16
CA THR A 62 -2.59 -11.16 4.58
C THR A 62 -3.05 -12.36 5.42
N VAL A 63 -4.23 -12.89 5.12
CA VAL A 63 -4.77 -14.10 5.77
C VAL A 63 -3.90 -15.33 5.51
N ALA A 64 -3.38 -15.50 4.30
CA ALA A 64 -2.49 -16.62 3.96
C ALA A 64 -1.04 -16.39 4.43
N PHE A 65 -0.56 -15.14 4.35
CA PHE A 65 0.83 -14.80 4.63
C PHE A 65 1.19 -14.87 6.10
N ILE A 66 0.37 -14.31 7.01
CA ILE A 66 0.69 -14.23 8.44
C ILE A 66 0.92 -15.63 9.06
N PRO A 67 0.06 -16.64 8.84
CA PRO A 67 0.27 -17.98 9.36
C PRO A 67 1.58 -18.62 8.85
N ILE A 68 1.88 -18.47 7.55
CA ILE A 68 3.11 -18.99 6.95
C ILE A 68 4.34 -18.30 7.53
N PHE A 69 4.27 -16.98 7.71
CA PHE A 69 5.33 -16.18 8.30
C PHE A 69 5.64 -16.64 9.72
N LYS A 70 4.61 -16.80 10.58
CA LYS A 70 4.79 -17.32 11.95
C LYS A 70 5.22 -18.79 11.99
N LEU A 71 4.75 -19.61 11.06
CA LEU A 71 5.16 -21.02 10.98
C LEU A 71 6.64 -21.15 10.64
N LYS A 72 7.13 -20.36 9.67
CA LYS A 72 8.55 -20.31 9.32
C LYS A 72 9.42 -19.84 10.46
N GLU A 73 8.96 -18.85 11.23
CA GLU A 73 9.64 -18.39 12.46
C GLU A 73 9.87 -19.55 13.44
N LYS A 74 8.83 -20.35 13.70
CA LYS A 74 8.89 -21.48 14.64
C LYS A 74 9.69 -22.70 14.13
N THR A 75 9.57 -23.01 12.83
CA THR A 75 10.09 -24.28 12.28
C THR A 75 11.49 -24.18 11.69
N ALA A 76 11.83 -23.03 11.11
CA ALA A 76 13.07 -22.84 10.34
C ALA A 76 13.91 -21.66 10.85
N GLY A 77 13.43 -20.96 11.88
CA GLY A 77 14.10 -19.83 12.50
C GLY A 77 13.86 -18.50 11.77
N GLU A 78 14.35 -17.43 12.39
CA GLU A 78 14.09 -16.05 11.98
C GLU A 78 14.65 -15.72 10.58
N ALA A 79 15.83 -16.25 10.23
CA ALA A 79 16.45 -16.00 8.93
C ALA A 79 15.61 -16.52 7.75
N GLU A 80 15.02 -17.71 7.90
CA GLU A 80 14.17 -18.34 6.89
C GLU A 80 12.79 -17.67 6.80
N MET A 81 12.26 -17.18 7.92
CA MET A 81 11.07 -16.34 7.95
C MET A 81 11.27 -15.06 7.12
N TRP A 82 12.37 -14.32 7.32
CA TRP A 82 12.67 -13.11 6.55
C TRP A 82 12.95 -13.41 5.08
N ARG A 83 13.55 -14.57 4.76
CA ARG A 83 13.75 -15.02 3.38
C ARG A 83 12.42 -15.27 2.66
N ALA A 84 11.47 -15.93 3.32
CA ALA A 84 10.11 -16.11 2.80
C ALA A 84 9.39 -14.76 2.61
N ALA A 85 9.52 -13.83 3.57
CA ALA A 85 8.97 -12.49 3.45
C ALA A 85 9.52 -11.74 2.23
N ASN A 86 10.84 -11.75 2.05
CA ASN A 86 11.50 -11.12 0.91
C ASN A 86 11.09 -11.76 -0.41
N ALA A 87 10.88 -13.09 -0.47
CA ALA A 87 10.38 -13.76 -1.66
C ALA A 87 8.95 -13.29 -2.03
N VAL A 88 8.07 -13.15 -1.03
CA VAL A 88 6.71 -12.63 -1.24
C VAL A 88 6.73 -11.17 -1.69
N ILE A 89 7.56 -10.33 -1.07
CA ILE A 89 7.71 -8.91 -1.45
C ILE A 89 8.25 -8.80 -2.88
N SER A 90 9.30 -9.54 -3.23
CA SER A 90 9.86 -9.55 -4.58
C SER A 90 8.84 -10.04 -5.61
N GLY A 91 8.10 -11.11 -5.30
CA GLY A 91 7.02 -11.61 -6.15
C GLY A 91 5.92 -10.56 -6.33
N LEU A 92 5.49 -9.90 -5.25
CA LEU A 92 4.52 -8.81 -5.30
C LEU A 92 5.02 -7.68 -6.19
N ILE A 93 6.28 -7.24 -6.05
CA ILE A 93 6.86 -6.16 -6.86
C ILE A 93 6.83 -6.52 -8.34
N ILE A 94 7.28 -7.73 -8.70
CA ILE A 94 7.31 -8.18 -10.10
C ILE A 94 5.90 -8.26 -10.68
N VAL A 95 4.98 -8.95 -9.99
CA VAL A 95 3.59 -9.11 -10.46
C VAL A 95 2.89 -7.76 -10.56
N SER A 96 3.06 -6.89 -9.55
CA SER A 96 2.47 -5.56 -9.57
C SER A 96 3.05 -4.69 -10.68
N ALA A 97 4.36 -4.74 -10.94
CA ALA A 97 5.00 -4.00 -12.02
C ALA A 97 4.46 -4.44 -13.39
N ILE A 98 4.27 -5.74 -13.61
CA ILE A 98 3.65 -6.28 -14.83
C ILE A 98 2.21 -5.77 -14.97
N ILE A 99 1.39 -5.90 -13.93
CA ILE A 99 -0.01 -5.44 -13.95
C ILE A 99 -0.08 -3.93 -14.22
N ILE A 100 0.76 -3.13 -13.55
CA ILE A 100 0.84 -1.68 -13.76
C ILE A 100 1.22 -1.37 -15.20
N GLY A 101 2.27 -2.01 -15.73
CA GLY A 101 2.70 -1.83 -17.11
C GLY A 101 1.59 -2.15 -18.13
N LEU A 102 0.93 -3.29 -17.97
CA LEU A 102 -0.16 -3.72 -18.86
C LEU A 102 -1.36 -2.77 -18.81
N VAL A 103 -1.79 -2.37 -17.61
CA VAL A 103 -2.93 -1.45 -17.44
C VAL A 103 -2.60 -0.06 -17.97
N MET A 104 -1.42 0.49 -17.66
CA MET A 104 -1.01 1.80 -18.16
C MET A 104 -0.88 1.81 -19.69
N LEU A 105 -0.34 0.74 -20.28
CA LEU A 105 -0.26 0.57 -21.72
C LEU A 105 -1.67 0.47 -22.33
N GLY A 106 -2.54 -0.35 -21.76
CA GLY A 106 -3.93 -0.51 -22.20
C GLY A 106 -4.70 0.81 -22.17
N ILE A 107 -4.60 1.58 -21.08
CA ILE A 107 -5.24 2.91 -20.98
C ILE A 107 -4.65 3.87 -22.00
N THR A 108 -3.33 3.84 -22.21
CA THR A 108 -2.67 4.72 -23.19
C THR A 108 -3.12 4.41 -24.62
N ILE A 109 -3.21 3.13 -24.99
CA ILE A 109 -3.73 2.71 -26.30
C ILE A 109 -5.21 3.10 -26.43
N ALA A 110 -6.03 2.84 -25.42
CA ALA A 110 -7.45 3.18 -25.43
C ALA A 110 -7.66 4.68 -25.66
N LEU A 111 -6.93 5.53 -24.93
CA LEU A 111 -6.98 7.00 -25.06
C LEU A 111 -6.49 7.51 -26.42
N SER A 112 -5.61 6.77 -27.10
CA SER A 112 -5.09 7.14 -28.42
C SER A 112 -6.01 6.71 -29.57
N VAL A 113 -6.69 5.58 -29.43
CA VAL A 113 -7.51 4.99 -30.51
C VAL A 113 -8.97 5.45 -30.43
N HIS A 114 -9.51 5.62 -29.22
CA HIS A 114 -10.92 5.93 -29.00
C HIS A 114 -11.12 7.38 -28.55
N ARG A 115 -12.19 8.01 -29.06
CA ARG A 115 -12.67 9.30 -28.55
C ARG A 115 -13.75 9.06 -27.51
N PHE A 116 -13.33 9.02 -26.24
CA PHE A 116 -14.23 8.97 -25.10
C PHE A 116 -14.89 10.33 -24.86
N ASP A 117 -16.01 10.34 -24.13
CA ASP A 117 -16.56 11.57 -23.58
C ASP A 117 -15.55 12.24 -22.60
N PRO A 118 -15.66 13.55 -22.38
CA PRO A 118 -14.68 14.29 -21.55
C PRO A 118 -14.49 13.72 -20.14
N ASN A 119 -15.57 13.23 -19.50
CA ASN A 119 -15.53 12.72 -18.13
C ASN A 119 -14.81 11.37 -18.07
N THR A 120 -15.12 10.46 -18.99
CA THR A 120 -14.42 9.17 -19.11
C THR A 120 -12.95 9.39 -19.46
N GLN A 121 -12.65 10.35 -20.35
CA GLN A 121 -11.27 10.67 -20.70
C GLN A 121 -10.47 11.18 -19.49
N LEU A 122 -11.07 12.06 -18.67
CA LEU A 122 -10.46 12.56 -17.43
C LEU A 122 -10.24 11.40 -16.43
N MET A 123 -11.26 10.57 -16.22
CA MET A 123 -11.17 9.40 -15.33
C MET A 123 -10.03 8.47 -15.76
N LEU A 124 -9.91 8.14 -17.05
CA LEU A 124 -8.84 7.28 -17.57
C LEU A 124 -7.45 7.91 -17.40
N ARG A 125 -7.32 9.23 -17.61
CA ARG A 125 -6.06 9.95 -17.39
C ARG A 125 -5.65 9.93 -15.91
N LEU A 126 -6.60 10.18 -15.00
CA LEU A 126 -6.38 10.10 -13.56
C LEU A 126 -6.04 8.67 -13.13
N LEU A 127 -6.79 7.68 -13.62
CA LEU A 127 -6.52 6.27 -13.34
C LEU A 127 -5.11 5.90 -13.77
N ARG A 128 -4.70 6.24 -15.00
CA ARG A 128 -3.34 5.97 -15.49
C ARG A 128 -2.26 6.58 -14.61
N LEU A 129 -2.48 7.81 -14.13
CA LEU A 129 -1.54 8.50 -13.24
C LEU A 129 -1.50 7.88 -11.84
N MET A 130 -2.64 7.47 -11.31
CA MET A 130 -2.78 6.93 -9.96
C MET A 130 -2.49 5.44 -9.90
N PHE A 131 -2.54 4.70 -11.01
CA PHE A 131 -2.38 3.25 -10.99
C PHE A 131 -1.08 2.74 -10.34
N PRO A 132 0.09 3.40 -10.52
CA PRO A 132 1.32 3.02 -9.82
C PRO A 132 1.23 3.03 -8.29
N TYR A 133 0.29 3.78 -7.69
CA TYR A 133 0.00 3.73 -6.25
C TYR A 133 -0.37 2.32 -5.78
N MET A 134 -0.93 1.46 -6.68
CA MET A 134 -1.25 0.07 -6.39
C MET A 134 -0.05 -0.68 -5.79
N LEU A 135 1.15 -0.53 -6.35
CA LEU A 135 2.34 -1.19 -5.82
C LEU A 135 2.67 -0.71 -4.39
N MET A 136 2.69 0.61 -4.19
CA MET A 136 3.04 1.22 -2.91
C MET A 136 2.09 0.79 -1.80
N VAL A 137 0.80 0.77 -2.12
CA VAL A 137 -0.23 0.43 -1.15
C VAL A 137 -0.25 -1.06 -0.82
N CYS A 138 0.07 -1.93 -1.78
CA CYS A 138 0.22 -3.36 -1.55
C CYS A 138 1.47 -3.69 -0.71
N LEU A 139 2.57 -2.98 -0.94
CA LEU A 139 3.76 -3.08 -0.10
C LEU A 139 3.47 -2.63 1.33
N ALA A 140 2.82 -1.47 1.50
CA ALA A 140 2.41 -0.97 2.80
C ALA A 140 1.51 -1.97 3.54
N ALA A 141 0.61 -2.65 2.84
CA ALA A 141 -0.23 -3.73 3.35
C ALA A 141 0.56 -4.92 3.89
N ILE A 142 1.52 -5.45 3.11
CA ILE A 142 2.39 -6.55 3.57
C ILE A 142 3.19 -6.11 4.80
N PHE A 143 3.75 -4.90 4.78
CA PHE A 143 4.52 -4.34 5.91
C PHE A 143 3.68 -4.27 7.18
N MET A 144 2.42 -3.82 7.06
CA MET A 144 1.46 -3.83 8.17
C MET A 144 1.21 -5.25 8.67
N GLY A 145 0.99 -6.22 7.78
CA GLY A 145 0.79 -7.63 8.12
C GLY A 145 1.98 -8.23 8.87
N MET A 146 3.20 -7.94 8.43
CA MET A 146 4.45 -8.39 9.08
C MET A 146 4.62 -7.79 10.47
N LEU A 147 4.40 -6.48 10.63
CA LEU A 147 4.48 -5.80 11.92
C LEU A 147 3.40 -6.31 12.89
N ASN A 148 2.17 -6.53 12.41
CA ASN A 148 1.10 -7.15 13.19
C ASN A 148 1.45 -8.57 13.63
N ALA A 149 2.05 -9.38 12.74
CA ALA A 149 2.50 -10.73 13.07
C ALA A 149 3.53 -10.72 14.22
N ARG A 150 4.40 -9.70 14.25
CA ARG A 150 5.42 -9.45 15.28
C ARG A 150 4.89 -8.74 16.53
N GLY A 151 3.57 -8.49 16.62
CA GLY A 151 2.95 -7.84 17.78
C GLY A 151 3.14 -6.33 17.83
N ARG A 152 3.59 -5.70 16.73
CA ARG A 152 3.76 -4.25 16.59
C ARG A 152 2.53 -3.63 15.92
N PHE A 153 1.46 -3.46 16.68
CA PHE A 153 0.18 -3.00 16.12
C PHE A 153 0.04 -1.47 15.99
N PHE A 154 0.82 -0.71 16.76
CA PHE A 154 0.75 0.76 16.75
C PHE A 154 1.31 1.38 15.47
N VAL A 155 2.43 0.86 14.95
CA VAL A 155 3.08 1.37 13.73
C VAL A 155 2.19 1.20 12.49
N PRO A 156 1.55 0.04 12.25
CA PRO A 156 0.54 -0.12 11.21
C PRO A 156 -0.61 0.88 11.29
N ALA A 157 -1.15 1.12 12.49
CA ALA A 157 -2.22 2.08 12.68
C ALA A 157 -1.79 3.51 12.30
N LEU A 158 -0.57 3.93 12.68
CA LEU A 158 -0.01 5.21 12.25
C LEU A 158 0.21 5.30 10.73
N GLY A 159 0.47 4.19 10.05
CA GLY A 159 0.61 4.17 8.60
C GLY A 159 -0.64 4.70 7.88
N ALA A 160 -1.84 4.36 8.38
CA ALA A 160 -3.10 4.89 7.84
C ALA A 160 -3.24 6.40 8.11
N ALA A 161 -2.81 6.88 9.28
CA ALA A 161 -2.79 8.30 9.59
C ALA A 161 -1.85 9.08 8.65
N VAL A 162 -0.64 8.57 8.39
CA VAL A 162 0.33 9.17 7.46
C VAL A 162 -0.28 9.35 6.07
N LEU A 163 -0.96 8.32 5.56
CA LEU A 163 -1.62 8.41 4.26
C LEU A 163 -2.66 9.55 4.23
N ASN A 164 -3.54 9.62 5.23
CA ASN A 164 -4.55 10.67 5.28
C ASN A 164 -3.94 12.08 5.41
N VAL A 165 -2.89 12.24 6.22
CA VAL A 165 -2.18 13.51 6.37
C VAL A 165 -1.58 13.96 5.04
N VAL A 166 -0.90 13.08 4.30
CA VAL A 166 -0.31 13.46 3.00
C VAL A 166 -1.39 13.82 1.98
N LEU A 167 -2.53 13.13 1.99
CA LEU A 167 -3.66 13.46 1.11
C LEU A 167 -4.28 14.83 1.45
N ILE A 168 -4.51 15.12 2.74
CA ILE A 168 -4.99 16.43 3.19
C ILE A 168 -3.99 17.53 2.82
N SER A 169 -2.70 17.32 3.12
CA SER A 169 -1.63 18.26 2.76
C SER A 169 -1.53 18.48 1.25
N SER A 170 -1.83 17.47 0.44
CA SER A 170 -1.85 17.63 -1.03
C SER A 170 -2.97 18.56 -1.47
N VAL A 171 -4.16 18.50 -0.85
CA VAL A 171 -5.25 19.45 -1.14
C VAL A 171 -4.89 20.88 -0.73
N ILE A 172 -4.14 21.05 0.36
CA ILE A 172 -3.83 22.39 0.89
C ILE A 172 -2.64 23.02 0.16
N PHE A 173 -1.58 22.25 -0.06
CA PHE A 173 -0.30 22.77 -0.51
C PHE A 173 -0.02 22.47 -1.98
N LEU A 174 -0.55 21.40 -2.56
CA LEU A 174 -0.12 20.95 -3.88
C LEU A 174 -1.08 21.37 -4.99
N THR A 175 -2.39 21.35 -4.74
CA THR A 175 -3.40 21.82 -5.69
C THR A 175 -3.24 23.30 -6.07
N PRO A 176 -2.87 24.26 -5.19
CA PRO A 176 -2.80 25.67 -5.57
C PRO A 176 -1.69 25.98 -6.58
N PHE A 177 -0.65 25.13 -6.68
CA PHE A 177 0.46 25.34 -7.61
C PHE A 177 0.18 24.85 -9.03
N TRP A 178 -0.91 24.10 -9.26
CA TRP A 178 -1.13 23.39 -10.52
C TRP A 178 -2.11 24.07 -11.48
N GLY A 179 -2.77 25.14 -11.04
CA GLY A 179 -3.70 25.93 -11.84
C GLY A 179 -4.84 26.51 -11.01
N GLU A 180 -5.73 27.24 -11.66
CA GLU A 180 -6.91 27.87 -11.02
C GLU A 180 -8.19 27.04 -11.21
N THR A 181 -8.19 26.09 -12.14
CA THR A 181 -9.38 25.27 -12.47
C THR A 181 -9.32 23.89 -11.82
N LEU A 182 -10.48 23.39 -11.38
CA LEU A 182 -10.56 22.07 -10.75
C LEU A 182 -10.05 20.94 -11.67
N ASP A 183 -10.27 21.05 -12.99
CA ASP A 183 -9.81 20.08 -14.00
C ASP A 183 -8.28 19.93 -14.06
N THR A 184 -7.54 20.97 -13.69
CA THR A 184 -6.07 20.93 -13.64
C THR A 184 -5.58 20.56 -12.26
N GLN A 185 -6.16 21.15 -11.22
CA GLN A 185 -5.81 20.88 -9.83
C GLN A 185 -6.08 19.43 -9.41
N ILE A 186 -7.02 18.73 -10.04
CA ILE A 186 -7.29 17.31 -9.73
C ILE A 186 -6.10 16.40 -10.02
N PHE A 187 -5.27 16.72 -11.02
CA PHE A 187 -4.03 16.01 -11.29
C PHE A 187 -3.01 16.20 -10.16
N ALA A 188 -3.06 17.34 -9.46
CA ALA A 188 -2.25 17.55 -8.28
C ALA A 188 -2.57 16.53 -7.21
N LEU A 189 -3.85 16.36 -6.94
CA LEU A 189 -4.30 15.42 -5.94
C LEU A 189 -3.97 13.97 -6.32
N ALA A 190 -4.03 13.64 -7.61
CA ALA A 190 -3.60 12.34 -8.12
C ALA A 190 -2.10 12.07 -7.85
N VAL A 191 -1.23 13.08 -7.99
CA VAL A 191 0.18 12.96 -7.55
C VAL A 191 0.28 12.88 -6.03
N GLY A 192 -0.56 13.61 -5.30
CA GLY A 192 -0.73 13.48 -3.85
C GLY A 192 -0.99 12.04 -3.41
N VAL A 193 -1.78 11.28 -4.17
CA VAL A 193 -2.02 9.85 -3.91
C VAL A 193 -0.75 9.01 -4.04
N LEU A 194 0.07 9.24 -5.07
CA LEU A 194 1.36 8.56 -5.23
C LEU A 194 2.31 8.89 -4.08
N MET A 195 2.37 10.16 -3.67
CA MET A 195 3.16 10.60 -2.53
C MET A 195 2.68 9.97 -1.23
N ALA A 196 1.37 9.89 -1.02
CA ALA A 196 0.80 9.30 0.18
C ALA A 196 1.11 7.81 0.29
N GLY A 197 0.98 7.05 -0.80
CA GLY A 197 1.38 5.63 -0.83
C GLY A 197 2.87 5.44 -0.56
N THR A 198 3.71 6.27 -1.17
CA THR A 198 5.17 6.24 -0.97
C THR A 198 5.52 6.54 0.49
N ALA A 199 4.97 7.63 1.05
CA ALA A 199 5.19 8.01 2.44
C ALA A 199 4.72 6.91 3.41
N GLN A 200 3.56 6.31 3.16
CA GLN A 200 3.03 5.22 3.97
C GLN A 200 3.91 3.97 3.94
N ALA A 201 4.43 3.58 2.77
CA ALA A 201 5.32 2.44 2.64
C ALA A 201 6.68 2.70 3.33
N LEU A 202 7.26 3.89 3.10
CA LEU A 202 8.53 4.29 3.68
C LEU A 202 8.48 4.46 5.19
N PHE A 203 7.38 4.98 5.75
CA PHE A 203 7.21 5.15 7.18
C PHE A 203 7.33 3.84 7.97
N GLN A 204 6.90 2.73 7.38
CA GLN A 204 6.93 1.41 8.02
C GLN A 204 8.30 0.72 7.92
N LEU A 205 9.09 1.07 6.90
CA LEU A 205 10.35 0.40 6.55
C LEU A 205 11.41 0.40 7.69
N PRO A 206 11.65 1.52 8.42
CA PRO A 206 12.62 1.54 9.52
C PRO A 206 12.24 0.62 10.66
N ASN A 207 10.94 0.52 10.97
CA ASN A 207 10.44 -0.34 12.04
C ASN A 207 10.61 -1.82 11.67
N LEU A 208 10.39 -2.18 10.41
CA LEU A 208 10.68 -3.53 9.89
C LEU A 208 12.16 -3.88 9.95
N ARG A 209 13.05 -2.96 9.55
CA ARG A 209 14.51 -3.18 9.62
C ARG A 209 15.02 -3.35 11.05
N ARG A 210 14.39 -2.68 12.03
CA ARG A 210 14.72 -2.85 13.45
C ARG A 210 14.30 -4.23 13.99
N GLU A 211 13.21 -4.79 13.48
CA GLU A 211 12.71 -6.13 13.84
C GLU A 211 13.45 -7.27 13.15
N GLY A 212 14.09 -7.02 12.00
CA GLY A 212 14.80 -8.03 11.24
C GLY A 212 16.08 -7.51 10.60
N LYS A 213 17.24 -7.92 11.11
CA LYS A 213 18.56 -7.57 10.53
C LYS A 213 18.76 -8.11 9.09
N GLY A 214 17.87 -8.99 8.60
CA GLY A 214 17.84 -9.55 7.26
C GLY A 214 16.83 -8.91 6.28
N PHE A 215 16.05 -7.92 6.73
CA PHE A 215 15.11 -7.21 5.86
C PHE A 215 15.90 -6.32 4.89
N VAL A 216 15.83 -6.64 3.60
CA VAL A 216 16.61 -6.08 2.46
C VAL A 216 18.01 -6.70 2.23
N THR A 217 18.69 -7.25 3.25
CA THR A 217 20.07 -7.77 3.12
C THR A 217 20.18 -9.26 2.79
N ALA A 218 19.09 -10.03 2.80
CA ALA A 218 19.08 -11.39 2.28
C ALA A 218 19.03 -11.36 0.75
N GLY A 219 20.02 -10.72 0.13
CA GLY A 219 20.41 -10.99 -1.24
C GLY A 219 20.60 -12.50 -1.37
N PHE A 220 19.88 -13.06 -2.33
CA PHE A 220 20.06 -14.35 -2.98
C PHE A 220 21.31 -15.13 -2.52
N ARG A 221 21.26 -15.76 -1.34
CA ARG A 221 22.16 -16.86 -1.02
C ARG A 221 21.48 -18.11 -1.55
N PRO A 222 21.91 -18.66 -2.70
CA PRO A 222 21.38 -19.94 -3.17
C PRO A 222 21.54 -20.93 -2.01
N GLY A 223 20.42 -21.51 -1.61
CA GLY A 223 20.40 -22.42 -0.47
C GLY A 223 21.43 -23.50 -0.70
N LYS A 224 22.35 -23.68 0.25
CA LYS A 224 23.05 -24.97 0.37
C LYS A 224 21.95 -25.97 0.68
N THR A 225 21.46 -26.65 -0.35
CA THR A 225 20.71 -27.89 -0.21
C THR A 225 21.56 -28.80 0.67
N LYS A 226 21.10 -29.05 1.90
CA LYS A 226 21.66 -30.16 2.67
C LYS A 226 21.41 -31.41 1.82
N PRO A 227 22.44 -32.22 1.49
CA PRO A 227 22.23 -33.41 0.70
C PRO A 227 21.28 -34.33 1.46
N PHE A 228 20.15 -34.62 0.83
CA PHE A 228 19.18 -35.63 1.23
C PHE A 228 19.82 -36.99 0.96
N ALA A 229 20.82 -37.37 1.75
CA ALA A 229 21.51 -38.64 1.61
C ALA A 229 21.46 -39.40 2.94
N LYS A 230 20.99 -40.65 2.86
CA LYS A 230 20.97 -41.71 3.87
C LYS A 230 19.74 -41.76 4.80
N SER A 231 18.60 -42.22 4.27
CA SER A 231 17.55 -42.85 5.08
C SER A 231 16.92 -44.09 4.41
N PHE A 232 17.66 -44.76 3.51
CA PHE A 232 17.26 -46.04 2.92
C PHE A 232 18.45 -47.01 2.86
N ALA A 233 19.07 -47.23 4.02
CA ALA A 233 19.98 -48.36 4.22
C ALA A 233 19.94 -48.76 5.70
N ARG A 234 18.88 -49.48 6.06
CA ARG A 234 18.85 -50.59 7.02
C ARG A 234 17.48 -51.24 6.96
#